data_AF-A0A6M2BNS8-F1
#
_entry.id   AF-A0A6M2BNS8-F1
#
_cell.length_a   1.000
_cell.length_b   1.000
_cell.length_c   1.000
_cell.angle_alpha   90.00
_cell.angle_beta   90.00
_cell.angle_gamma   90.00
#
_symmetry.space_group_name_H-M   'P 1'
#
loop_
_entity.id
_entity.type
_entity.pdbx_description
1 polymer ?
#
loop_
_entity_poly.entity_id
_entity_poly.type
_entity_poly.pdbx_seq_one_letter_code
_entity_poly.pdbx_strand_id
1 'polypeptide(L)'
;MRKIFALIAVLLIVAAGGWWYHVRGAADRFDYEAVFEKPATSGAAASLIDIVAIAGKPRAAVSKVLGEPQRCEPGEFSERCRYNGIGVEITYIADKADWITVPLSSGELPLAATSLAVLGLPQREPDQIDEHDDIWHGLAGYREVRLVGNDQGAIYARIKVTTL
;
A
#
# COMPACT_ATOMS: atom_id res chain seq x y z
N MET A 1 -1.82 -75.37 -14.52
CA MET A 1 -1.56 -74.12 -15.27
C MET A 1 -2.62 -73.03 -15.07
N ARG A 2 -3.93 -73.27 -15.25
CA ARG A 2 -5.00 -72.23 -15.08
C ARG A 2 -4.99 -71.47 -13.75
N LYS A 3 -4.66 -72.12 -12.62
CA LYS A 3 -4.63 -71.49 -11.28
C LYS A 3 -3.47 -70.51 -11.09
N ILE A 4 -2.34 -70.71 -11.79
CA ILE A 4 -1.16 -69.83 -11.70
C ILE A 4 -1.42 -68.52 -12.44
N PHE A 5 -2.06 -68.58 -13.61
CA PHE A 5 -2.45 -67.38 -14.36
C PHE A 5 -3.46 -66.50 -13.62
N ALA A 6 -4.40 -67.10 -12.89
CA ALA A 6 -5.34 -66.34 -12.07
C ALA A 6 -4.65 -65.58 -10.93
N LEU A 7 -3.64 -66.18 -10.30
CA LEU A 7 -2.89 -65.57 -9.20
C LEU A 7 -2.00 -64.41 -9.69
N ILE A 8 -1.39 -64.56 -10.86
CA ILE A 8 -0.58 -63.49 -11.49
C ILE A 8 -1.48 -62.31 -11.90
N ALA A 9 -2.67 -62.57 -12.45
CA ALA A 9 -3.60 -61.52 -12.83
C ALA A 9 -4.06 -60.69 -11.61
N VAL A 10 -4.35 -61.34 -10.48
CA VAL A 10 -4.73 -60.64 -9.23
C VAL A 10 -3.58 -59.79 -8.70
N LEU A 11 -2.35 -60.31 -8.72
CA LEU A 11 -1.17 -59.56 -8.28
C LEU A 11 -0.91 -58.31 -9.14
N LEU A 12 -1.10 -58.41 -10.47
CA LEU A 12 -0.95 -57.27 -11.36
C LEU A 12 -2.01 -56.19 -11.13
N ILE A 13 -3.25 -56.58 -10.82
CA ILE A 13 -4.32 -55.62 -10.50
C ILE A 13 -4.04 -54.91 -9.18
N VAL A 14 -3.56 -55.63 -8.15
CA VAL A 14 -3.22 -55.02 -6.85
C VAL A 14 -1.99 -54.11 -6.98
N ALA A 15 -0.98 -54.51 -7.74
CA ALA A 15 0.20 -53.68 -7.99
C ALA A 15 -0.15 -52.40 -8.79
N ALA A 16 -1.00 -52.52 -9.82
CA ALA A 16 -1.47 -51.37 -10.59
C ALA A 16 -2.35 -50.43 -9.75
N GLY A 17 -3.23 -50.97 -8.91
CA GLY A 17 -4.06 -50.20 -7.99
C GLY A 17 -3.23 -49.45 -6.92
N GLY A 18 -2.23 -50.11 -6.35
CA GLY A 18 -1.31 -49.49 -5.39
C GLY A 18 -0.44 -48.40 -6.01
N TRP A 19 0.08 -48.62 -7.22
CA TRP A 19 0.83 -47.60 -7.96
C TRP A 19 -0.03 -46.39 -8.31
N TRP A 20 -1.26 -46.62 -8.79
CA TRP A 20 -2.19 -45.54 -9.13
C TRP A 20 -2.61 -44.70 -7.92
N TYR A 21 -2.84 -45.34 -6.77
CA TYR A 21 -3.12 -44.63 -5.51
C TYR A 21 -1.92 -43.80 -5.06
N HIS A 22 -0.70 -44.34 -5.17
CA HIS A 22 0.51 -43.64 -4.76
C HIS A 22 0.85 -42.44 -5.66
N VAL A 23 0.67 -42.57 -6.98
CA VAL A 23 0.92 -41.48 -7.94
C VAL A 23 -0.13 -40.37 -7.83
N ARG A 24 -1.39 -40.68 -7.51
CA ARG A 24 -2.43 -39.66 -7.31
C ARG A 24 -2.35 -38.92 -5.98
N GLY A 25 -1.77 -39.51 -4.93
CA GLY A 25 -1.60 -38.84 -3.64
C GLY A 25 -0.51 -37.76 -3.59
N ALA A 26 0.23 -37.54 -4.68
CA ALA A 26 1.34 -36.59 -4.76
C ALA A 26 0.99 -35.27 -5.47
N ALA A 27 -0.21 -35.13 -6.04
CA ALA A 27 -0.71 -33.87 -6.55
C ALA A 27 -1.55 -33.19 -5.47
N ASP A 28 -1.33 -31.89 -5.26
CA ASP A 28 -2.09 -31.00 -4.37
C ASP A 28 -1.76 -31.05 -2.87
N ARG A 29 -0.47 -30.95 -2.54
CA ARG A 29 -0.06 -30.25 -1.32
C ARG A 29 0.47 -28.86 -1.68
N PHE A 30 -0.36 -28.07 -2.36
CA PHE A 30 -0.13 -26.64 -2.39
C PHE A 30 -0.56 -26.11 -1.03
N ASP A 31 0.41 -25.70 -0.23
CA ASP A 31 0.19 -25.12 1.09
C ASP A 31 -0.35 -23.71 0.92
N TYR A 32 -1.67 -23.59 0.80
CA TYR A 32 -2.36 -22.31 0.71
C TYR A 32 -2.17 -21.48 1.99
N GLU A 33 -1.93 -22.10 3.15
CA GLU A 33 -1.62 -21.37 4.39
C GLU A 33 -0.28 -20.63 4.25
N ALA A 34 0.76 -21.26 3.68
CA ALA A 34 2.04 -20.62 3.43
C ALA A 34 1.98 -19.43 2.44
N VAL A 35 0.97 -19.38 1.56
CA VAL A 35 0.75 -18.24 0.64
C VAL A 35 0.15 -17.03 1.36
N PHE A 36 -0.59 -17.25 2.45
CA PHE A 36 -1.24 -16.18 3.22
C PHE A 36 -0.56 -15.87 4.56
N GLU A 37 0.31 -16.74 5.09
CA GLU A 37 1.00 -16.58 6.38
C GLU A 37 2.23 -15.66 6.37
N LYS A 38 2.48 -14.96 5.27
CA LYS A 38 3.28 -13.73 5.34
C LYS A 38 2.50 -12.60 4.70
N PRO A 39 1.58 -11.94 5.42
CA PRO A 39 1.66 -10.50 5.34
C PRO A 39 3.12 -10.19 5.63
N ALA A 40 3.81 -9.53 4.70
CA ALA A 40 4.98 -8.77 5.09
C ALA A 40 4.54 -8.06 6.37
N THR A 41 5.26 -8.25 7.46
CA THR A 41 5.11 -7.45 8.66
C THR A 41 5.52 -6.02 8.27
N SER A 42 4.73 -5.36 7.44
CA SER A 42 4.49 -3.93 7.49
C SER A 42 3.64 -3.75 8.74
N GLY A 43 4.26 -4.02 9.88
CA GLY A 43 3.69 -3.67 11.16
C GLY A 43 3.43 -2.18 11.10
N ALA A 44 2.14 -1.82 11.06
CA ALA A 44 1.61 -0.54 11.51
C ALA A 44 2.60 0.62 11.44
N ALA A 45 3.07 0.96 10.24
CA ALA A 45 3.55 2.30 10.04
C ALA A 45 2.28 3.13 9.92
N ALA A 46 1.89 3.74 11.05
CA ALA A 46 1.45 5.11 10.91
C ALA A 46 2.45 5.78 10.00
N SER A 47 1.99 6.21 8.82
CA SER A 47 2.80 6.98 7.91
C SER A 47 3.02 8.31 8.62
N LEU A 48 3.97 8.29 9.56
CA LEU A 48 4.39 9.35 10.46
C LEU A 48 5.32 10.25 9.65
N ILE A 49 4.85 10.59 8.46
CA ILE A 49 5.59 11.34 7.48
C ILE A 49 5.41 12.78 7.86
N ASP A 50 6.53 13.36 8.24
CA ASP A 50 6.62 14.79 8.40
C ASP A 50 6.50 15.45 7.02
N ILE A 51 5.29 15.93 6.68
CA ILE A 51 5.04 16.65 5.44
C ILE A 51 5.94 17.87 5.34
N VAL A 52 6.26 18.51 6.47
CA VAL A 52 7.13 19.70 6.52
C VAL A 52 8.54 19.37 6.03
N ALA A 53 9.00 18.14 6.27
CA ALA A 53 10.32 17.69 5.83
C ALA A 53 10.43 17.48 4.30
N ILE A 54 9.32 17.23 3.60
CA ILE A 54 9.32 16.85 2.17
C ILE A 54 8.64 17.87 1.25
N ALA A 55 7.65 18.62 1.73
CA ALA A 55 6.85 19.53 0.92
C ALA A 55 7.70 20.64 0.30
N GLY A 56 7.59 20.80 -1.03
CA GLY A 56 8.33 21.80 -1.81
C GLY A 56 9.83 21.53 -1.93
N LYS A 57 10.33 20.41 -1.39
CA LYS A 57 11.75 20.04 -1.47
C LYS A 57 12.09 19.41 -2.82
N PRO A 58 13.36 19.56 -3.27
CA PRO A 58 13.83 18.87 -4.46
C PRO A 58 13.83 17.36 -4.23
N ARG A 59 13.70 16.57 -5.31
CA ARG A 59 13.68 15.09 -5.22
C ARG A 59 14.86 14.53 -4.43
N ALA A 60 16.07 15.02 -4.69
CA ALA A 60 17.26 14.55 -4.00
C ALA A 60 17.22 14.77 -2.46
N ALA A 61 16.48 15.78 -1.99
CA ALA A 61 16.25 15.98 -0.56
C ALA A 61 15.16 15.04 -0.04
N VAL A 62 14.09 14.83 -0.81
CA VAL A 62 13.03 13.88 -0.45
C VAL A 62 13.57 12.46 -0.35
N SER A 63 14.44 12.03 -1.27
CA SER A 63 15.05 10.69 -1.24
C SER A 63 15.90 10.44 0.01
N LYS A 64 16.43 11.49 0.65
CA LYS A 64 17.15 11.35 1.93
C LYS A 64 16.20 11.06 3.11
N VAL A 65 14.94 11.46 2.99
CA VAL A 65 13.92 11.27 4.02
C VAL A 65 13.14 9.98 3.79
N LEU A 66 12.68 9.75 2.56
CA LEU A 66 11.80 8.63 2.21
C LEU A 66 12.51 7.45 1.56
N GLY A 67 13.80 7.57 1.24
CA GLY A 67 14.51 6.63 0.38
C GLY A 67 14.21 6.86 -1.11
N GLU A 68 14.73 5.99 -1.97
CA GLU A 68 14.45 6.07 -3.41
C GLU A 68 13.02 5.61 -3.74
N PRO A 69 12.35 6.24 -4.73
CA PRO A 69 11.03 5.80 -5.17
C PRO A 69 11.11 4.43 -5.84
N GLN A 70 10.08 3.61 -5.67
CA GLN A 70 10.00 2.31 -6.34
C GLN A 70 9.67 2.47 -7.83
N ARG A 71 8.85 3.45 -8.15
CA ARG A 71 8.42 3.73 -9.53
C ARG A 71 8.18 5.22 -9.69
N CYS A 72 8.62 5.75 -10.83
CA CYS A 72 8.23 7.07 -11.30
C CYS A 72 7.58 6.96 -12.68
N GLU A 73 6.58 7.81 -12.92
CA GLU A 73 5.82 7.91 -14.16
C GLU A 73 5.98 9.34 -14.69
N PRO A 74 6.61 9.54 -15.86
CA PRO A 74 6.78 10.87 -16.43
C PRO A 74 5.44 11.41 -16.97
N GLY A 75 5.23 12.71 -16.80
CA GLY A 75 4.20 13.51 -17.46
C GLY A 75 4.85 14.65 -18.24
N GLU A 76 4.04 15.45 -18.93
CA GLU A 76 4.54 16.51 -19.83
C GLU A 76 5.38 17.57 -19.08
N PHE A 77 4.96 17.96 -17.87
CA PHE A 77 5.63 18.98 -17.04
C PHE A 77 5.88 18.50 -15.60
N SER A 78 5.74 17.20 -15.35
CA SER A 78 5.78 16.64 -14.02
C SER A 78 6.31 15.21 -14.03
N GLU A 79 6.70 14.70 -12.88
CA GLU A 79 6.96 13.27 -12.72
C GLU A 79 6.37 12.77 -11.42
N ARG A 80 5.57 11.71 -11.51
CA ARG A 80 4.85 11.15 -10.37
C ARG A 80 5.56 9.92 -9.86
N CYS A 81 6.02 9.96 -8.62
CA CYS A 81 6.77 8.89 -7.99
C CYS A 81 6.00 8.26 -6.83
N ARG A 82 6.11 6.94 -6.71
CA ARG A 82 5.50 6.12 -5.65
C ARG A 82 6.55 5.55 -4.72
N TYR A 83 6.30 5.68 -3.42
CA TYR A 83 7.15 5.22 -2.34
C TYR A 83 6.44 4.09 -1.59
N ASN A 84 6.41 2.90 -2.17
CA ASN A 84 5.57 1.79 -1.72
C ASN A 84 5.90 1.25 -0.32
N GLY A 85 7.09 1.53 0.24
CA GLY A 85 7.38 1.19 1.64
C GLY A 85 6.44 1.88 2.64
N ILE A 86 5.86 3.01 2.24
CA ILE A 86 5.01 3.88 3.08
C ILE A 86 3.73 4.34 2.35
N GLY A 87 3.51 3.86 1.11
CA GLY A 87 2.33 4.12 0.28
C GLY A 87 2.17 5.56 -0.23
N VAL A 88 3.19 6.40 -0.10
CA VAL A 88 3.13 7.82 -0.50
C VAL A 88 3.27 7.97 -2.00
N GLU A 89 2.47 8.87 -2.57
CA GLU A 89 2.61 9.31 -3.96
C GLU A 89 3.00 10.80 -3.98
N ILE A 90 4.04 11.15 -4.74
CA ILE A 90 4.50 12.53 -4.91
C ILE A 90 4.58 12.85 -6.40
N THR A 91 3.86 13.88 -6.83
CA THR A 91 4.08 14.50 -8.13
C THR A 91 5.08 15.64 -7.97
N TYR A 92 6.20 15.50 -8.66
CA TYR A 92 7.23 16.52 -8.77
C TYR A 92 6.92 17.47 -9.92
N ILE A 93 6.91 18.77 -9.65
CA ILE A 93 6.78 19.83 -10.66
C ILE A 93 8.02 20.72 -10.54
N ALA A 94 8.74 20.94 -11.66
CA ALA A 94 10.03 21.63 -11.66
C ALA A 94 11.02 21.08 -10.59
N ASP A 95 11.12 19.75 -10.50
CA ASP A 95 11.92 18.98 -9.53
C ASP A 95 11.48 19.11 -8.05
N LYS A 96 10.39 19.83 -7.73
CA LYS A 96 9.91 20.01 -6.36
C LYS A 96 8.70 19.14 -6.05
N ALA A 97 8.66 18.56 -4.84
CA ALA A 97 7.52 17.80 -4.35
C ALA A 97 6.31 18.72 -4.14
N ASP A 98 5.33 18.66 -5.04
CA ASP A 98 4.25 19.64 -5.12
C ASP A 98 2.90 19.05 -4.73
N TRP A 99 2.51 17.93 -5.36
CA TRP A 99 1.29 17.22 -5.00
C TRP A 99 1.64 15.93 -4.28
N ILE A 100 1.32 15.90 -2.99
CA ILE A 100 1.70 14.80 -2.10
C ILE A 100 0.41 14.13 -1.64
N THR A 101 0.33 12.81 -1.81
CA THR A 101 -0.74 11.98 -1.25
C THR A 101 -0.14 11.05 -0.21
N VAL A 102 -0.63 11.14 1.03
CA VAL A 102 -0.18 10.32 2.15
C VAL A 102 -1.32 9.45 2.64
N PRO A 103 -1.19 8.12 2.59
CA PRO A 103 -2.20 7.22 3.15
C PRO A 103 -2.22 7.33 4.68
N LEU A 104 -3.42 7.31 5.23
CA LEU A 104 -3.72 7.33 6.66
C LEU A 104 -4.36 5.99 7.02
N SER A 105 -3.57 4.91 7.02
CA SER A 105 -4.06 3.54 7.26
C SER A 105 -3.76 3.03 8.68
N SER A 106 -3.29 3.90 9.57
CA SER A 106 -2.88 3.53 10.92
C SER A 106 -3.84 4.05 11.98
N GLY A 107 -4.75 3.18 12.41
CA GLY A 107 -5.73 3.51 13.43
C GLY A 107 -6.90 4.32 12.89
N GLU A 108 -7.97 4.34 13.68
CA GLU A 108 -9.19 5.10 13.44
C GLU A 108 -8.91 6.61 13.60
N LEU A 109 -8.13 7.18 12.67
CA LEU A 109 -7.91 8.61 12.63
C LEU A 109 -9.24 9.27 12.24
N PRO A 110 -9.80 10.16 13.06
CA PRO A 110 -11.05 10.82 12.70
C PRO A 110 -10.84 11.68 11.44
N LEU A 111 -11.89 11.81 10.62
CA LEU A 111 -11.94 12.88 9.63
C LEU A 111 -12.18 14.20 10.37
N ALA A 112 -11.09 14.77 10.89
CA ALA A 112 -11.09 15.97 11.72
C ALA A 112 -9.71 16.63 11.74
N ALA A 113 -9.66 17.90 12.14
CA ALA A 113 -8.44 18.69 12.29
C ALA A 113 -7.38 18.06 13.20
N THR A 114 -7.77 17.24 14.18
CA THR A 114 -6.82 16.57 15.09
C THR A 114 -5.89 15.60 14.37
N SER A 115 -6.38 14.98 13.29
CA SER A 115 -5.61 14.05 12.46
C SER A 115 -4.48 14.74 11.69
N LEU A 116 -4.49 16.07 11.55
CA LEU A 116 -3.38 16.82 10.94
C LEU A 116 -2.07 16.68 11.71
N ALA A 117 -2.12 16.43 13.02
CA ALA A 117 -0.92 16.29 13.84
C ALA A 117 -0.03 15.12 13.44
N VAL A 118 -0.60 14.02 12.91
CA VAL A 118 0.19 12.85 12.48
C VAL A 118 1.05 13.16 11.24
N LEU A 119 0.68 14.22 10.51
CA LEU A 119 1.37 14.72 9.31
C LEU A 119 2.38 15.84 9.63
N GLY A 120 2.54 16.19 10.92
CA GLY A 120 3.35 17.35 11.33
C GLY A 120 2.70 18.70 11.03
N LEU A 121 1.40 18.73 10.73
CA LEU A 121 0.68 19.95 10.34
C LEU A 121 0.02 20.62 11.55
N PRO A 122 -0.10 21.97 11.55
CA PRO A 122 -0.83 22.67 12.60
C PRO A 122 -2.31 22.31 12.56
N GLN A 123 -2.90 22.12 13.74
CA GLN A 123 -4.33 21.88 13.88
C GLN A 123 -5.09 23.21 13.78
N ARG A 124 -6.05 23.27 12.84
CA ARG A 124 -6.95 24.41 12.62
C ARG A 124 -8.27 23.84 12.10
N GLU A 125 -9.39 24.51 12.33
CA GLU A 125 -10.66 24.14 11.69
C GLU A 125 -10.56 24.26 10.14
N PRO A 126 -11.20 23.35 9.40
CA PRO A 126 -11.24 23.39 7.93
C PRO A 126 -12.02 24.61 7.44
N ASP A 127 -11.63 25.11 6.26
CA ASP A 127 -12.34 26.20 5.58
C ASP A 127 -13.62 25.70 4.89
N GLN A 128 -13.64 24.40 4.55
CA GLN A 128 -14.78 23.72 3.94
C GLN A 128 -14.83 22.28 4.44
N ILE A 129 -16.04 21.82 4.75
CA ILE A 129 -16.38 20.44 5.13
C ILE A 129 -17.41 19.93 4.14
N ASP A 130 -17.09 18.82 3.49
CA ASP A 130 -17.99 18.06 2.62
C ASP A 130 -18.26 16.67 3.25
N GLU A 131 -19.11 15.85 2.62
CA GLU A 131 -19.49 14.52 3.15
C GLU A 131 -18.30 13.60 3.44
N HIS A 132 -17.22 13.74 2.68
CA HIS A 132 -16.04 12.88 2.75
C HIS A 132 -14.72 13.64 2.85
N ASP A 133 -14.76 14.97 2.89
CA ASP A 133 -13.56 15.80 2.80
C ASP A 133 -13.58 16.93 3.83
N ASP A 134 -12.45 17.10 4.53
CA ASP A 134 -12.12 18.34 5.23
C ASP A 134 -11.04 19.07 4.45
N ILE A 135 -11.23 20.36 4.16
CA ILE A 135 -10.36 21.14 3.26
C ILE A 135 -9.84 22.39 3.96
N TRP A 136 -8.54 22.61 3.87
CA TRP A 136 -7.85 23.80 4.33
C TRP A 136 -7.11 24.49 3.19
N HIS A 137 -7.23 25.79 3.11
CA HIS A 137 -6.44 26.66 2.26
C HIS A 137 -5.40 27.41 3.11
N GLY A 138 -4.20 27.59 2.56
CA GLY A 138 -3.14 28.35 3.23
C GLY A 138 -2.59 27.70 4.51
N LEU A 139 -2.94 26.45 4.82
CA LEU A 139 -2.47 25.77 6.03
C LEU A 139 -0.97 25.55 5.97
N ALA A 140 -0.22 26.07 6.94
CA ALA A 140 1.25 26.04 6.96
C ALA A 140 1.93 26.57 5.69
N GLY A 141 1.25 27.48 4.97
CA GLY A 141 1.75 28.03 3.70
C GLY A 141 1.52 27.14 2.47
N TYR A 142 0.85 26.00 2.62
CA TYR A 142 0.44 25.18 1.48
C TYR A 142 -0.81 25.75 0.81
N ARG A 143 -0.92 25.59 -0.51
CA ARG A 143 -2.09 26.02 -1.28
C ARG A 143 -3.36 25.36 -0.76
N GLU A 144 -3.33 24.04 -0.62
CA GLU A 144 -4.47 23.25 -0.16
C GLU A 144 -3.98 22.03 0.61
N VAL A 145 -4.60 21.75 1.74
CA VAL A 145 -4.54 20.46 2.42
C VAL A 145 -5.97 19.91 2.42
N ARG A 146 -6.13 18.66 2.05
CA ARG A 146 -7.41 17.95 2.07
C ARG A 146 -7.23 16.64 2.80
N LEU A 147 -8.00 16.43 3.86
CA LEU A 147 -8.18 15.09 4.43
C LEU A 147 -9.39 14.47 3.75
N VAL A 148 -9.22 13.26 3.24
CA VAL A 148 -10.27 12.48 2.58
C VAL A 148 -10.56 11.28 3.43
N GLY A 149 -11.83 11.01 3.71
CA GLY A 149 -12.28 9.96 4.61
C GLY A 149 -13.62 9.34 4.23
N ASN A 150 -14.15 8.56 5.17
CA ASN A 150 -15.49 7.99 5.16
C ASN A 150 -16.00 7.86 6.61
N ASP A 151 -17.10 7.13 6.81
CA ASP A 151 -17.68 6.88 8.14
C ASP A 151 -16.72 6.18 9.14
N GLN A 152 -15.63 5.60 8.65
CA GLN A 152 -14.60 4.95 9.46
C GLN A 152 -13.41 5.87 9.78
N GLY A 153 -13.41 7.10 9.27
CA GLY A 153 -12.38 8.11 9.51
C GLY A 153 -11.61 8.52 8.25
N ALA A 154 -10.46 9.16 8.46
CA ALA A 154 -9.58 9.63 7.40
C ALA A 154 -8.83 8.47 6.74
N ILE A 155 -8.84 8.43 5.40
CA ILE A 155 -8.21 7.40 4.57
C ILE A 155 -6.87 7.89 4.02
N TYR A 156 -6.80 9.16 3.60
CA TYR A 156 -5.57 9.78 3.12
C TYR A 156 -5.61 11.30 3.22
N ALA A 157 -4.44 11.91 3.16
CA ALA A 157 -4.27 13.35 3.01
C ALA A 157 -3.73 13.68 1.63
N ARG A 158 -4.24 14.74 1.01
CA ARG A 158 -3.71 15.34 -0.22
C ARG A 158 -3.22 16.75 0.08
N ILE A 159 -1.95 17.02 -0.20
CA ILE A 159 -1.30 18.30 0.04
C ILE A 159 -0.86 18.86 -1.31
N LYS A 160 -1.27 20.09 -1.61
CA LYS A 160 -0.81 20.89 -2.74
C LYS A 160 0.04 22.03 -2.21
N VAL A 161 1.32 22.05 -2.56
CA VAL A 161 2.26 23.04 -2.02
C VAL A 161 2.14 24.36 -2.76
N THR A 162 2.44 24.38 -4.06
CA THR A 162 2.43 25.60 -4.87
C THR A 162 2.32 25.21 -6.33
N THR A 163 1.11 25.13 -6.87
CA THR A 163 0.96 25.20 -8.32
C THR A 163 1.45 26.56 -8.78
N LEU A 164 2.73 26.61 -9.17
CA LEU A 164 3.47 27.68 -9.85
C LEU A 164 2.88 29.10 -9.80
#